data_AF-A0A3C1IV34-F1
#
_entry.id   AF-A0A3C1IV34-F1
#
_cell.length_a   1.000
_cell.length_b   1.000
_cell.length_c   1.000
_cell.angle_alpha   90.00
_cell.angle_beta   90.00
_cell.angle_gamma   90.00
#
_symmetry.space_group_name_H-M   'P 1'
#
loop_
_entity.id
_entity.type
_entity.pdbx_description
1 polymer ?
#
loop_
_entity_poly.entity_id
_entity_poly.type
_entity_poly.pdbx_seq_one_letter_code
_entity_poly.pdbx_strand_id
1 'polypeptide(L)' 'GTQISLILGQKEVMDGNIILREMSSGVQEIIPLEKILNEVKKRLKK' A
#
# COMPACT_ATOMS: atom_id res chain seq x y z
N GLY A 1 7.96 14.37 -5.72
CA GLY A 1 6.61 13.83 -6.02
C GLY A 1 6.45 12.53 -5.28
N THR A 2 5.32 12.31 -4.62
CA THR A 2 5.04 11.06 -3.90
C THR A 2 4.78 9.95 -4.90
N GLN A 3 5.55 8.86 -4.86
CA GLN A 3 5.43 7.75 -5.81
C GLN A 3 4.28 6.79 -5.44
N ILE A 4 4.02 6.63 -4.15
CA ILE A 4 3.03 5.68 -3.60
C ILE A 4 2.27 6.28 -2.41
N SER A 5 1.01 5.93 -2.28
CA SER A 5 0.12 6.25 -1.17
C SER A 5 -0.42 4.98 -0.54
N LEU A 6 -0.64 4.99 0.76
CA LEU A 6 -1.22 3.87 1.49
C LEU A 6 -2.58 4.33 2.04
N ILE A 7 -3.64 3.62 1.68
CA ILE A 7 -5.01 3.89 2.11
C ILE A 7 -5.41 2.78 3.07
N LEU A 8 -5.71 3.17 4.30
CA LEU A 8 -6.12 2.27 5.37
C LEU A 8 -7.41 2.83 5.99
N GLY A 9 -8.53 2.18 5.72
CA GLY A 9 -9.81 2.47 6.35
C GLY A 9 -10.18 1.41 7.38
N GLN A 10 -11.27 1.66 8.12
CA GLN A 10 -11.73 0.76 9.17
C GLN A 10 -12.08 -0.65 8.66
N LYS A 11 -12.53 -0.74 7.40
CA LYS A 11 -12.82 -2.02 6.74
C LYS A 11 -11.54 -2.79 6.45
N GLU A 12 -10.55 -2.13 5.85
CA GLU A 12 -9.26 -2.74 5.48
C GLU A 12 -8.51 -3.24 6.72
N VAL A 13 -8.58 -2.51 7.83
CA VAL A 13 -8.02 -2.94 9.13
C VAL A 13 -8.70 -4.23 9.62
N MET A 14 -10.02 -4.34 9.49
CA MET A 14 -10.76 -5.52 9.92
C MET A 14 -10.49 -6.74 9.03
N ASP A 15 -10.27 -6.51 7.73
CA ASP A 15 -9.88 -7.53 6.76
C ASP A 15 -8.37 -7.88 6.81
N GLY A 16 -7.56 -7.17 7.62
CA GLY A 16 -6.12 -7.41 7.71
C GLY A 16 -5.34 -6.99 6.45
N ASN A 17 -5.90 -6.09 5.65
CA ASN A 17 -5.34 -5.64 4.37
C ASN A 17 -5.09 -4.13 4.37
N ILE A 18 -4.39 -3.65 3.36
CA ILE A 18 -4.13 -2.24 3.10
C ILE A 18 -4.09 -2.00 1.60
N ILE A 19 -4.59 -0.84 1.17
CA ILE A 19 -4.62 -0.49 -0.24
C ILE A 19 -3.40 0.36 -0.57
N LEU A 20 -2.54 -0.12 -1.45
CA LEU A 20 -1.43 0.64 -2.01
C LEU A 20 -1.90 1.31 -3.30
N ARG A 21 -1.82 2.64 -3.36
CA ARG A 21 -2.16 3.43 -4.53
C ARG A 21 -0.92 4.07 -5.14
N GLU A 22 -0.63 3.74 -6.38
CA GLU A 22 0.43 4.41 -7.14
C GLU A 22 -0.08 5.73 -7.69
N MET A 23 0.55 6.84 -7.30
CA MET A 23 0.15 8.16 -7.76
C MET A 23 0.60 8.44 -9.20
N SER A 24 1.63 7.74 -9.68
CA SER A 24 2.15 7.88 -11.05
C SER A 24 1.24 7.25 -12.10
N SER A 25 0.64 6.10 -11.80
CA SER A 25 -0.21 5.32 -12.72
C SER A 25 -1.69 5.34 -12.36
N GLY A 26 -2.04 5.71 -11.12
CA GLY A 26 -3.41 5.66 -10.60
C GLY A 26 -3.86 4.26 -10.15
N VAL A 27 -2.99 3.25 -10.23
CA VAL A 27 -3.29 1.86 -9.86
C VAL A 27 -3.52 1.72 -8.36
N GLN A 28 -4.48 0.86 -7.99
CA GLN A 28 -4.77 0.49 -6.61
C GLN A 28 -4.60 -1.02 -6.44
N GLU A 29 -3.77 -1.43 -5.48
CA GLU A 29 -3.52 -2.82 -5.14
C GLU A 29 -3.90 -3.09 -3.69
N ILE A 30 -4.56 -4.21 -3.43
CA ILE A 30 -4.87 -4.67 -2.06
C ILE A 30 -3.78 -5.62 -1.63
N ILE A 31 -3.07 -5.25 -0.56
CA ILE A 31 -1.93 -6.00 -0.04
C ILE A 31 -2.22 -6.38 1.42
N PRO A 32 -1.89 -7.59 1.87
CA PRO A 32 -1.98 -7.96 3.28
C PRO A 32 -1.08 -7.06 4.15
N LEU A 33 -1.58 -6.64 5.31
CA LEU A 33 -0.82 -5.82 6.27
C LEU A 33 0.50 -6.47 6.68
N GLU A 34 0.56 -7.80 6.73
CA GLU A 34 1.79 -8.53 7.05
C GLU A 34 2.87 -8.39 5.96
N LYS A 35 2.47 -8.24 4.70
CA LYS A 35 3.37 -8.13 3.55
C LYS A 35 3.69 -6.69 3.19
N ILE A 36 2.90 -5.72 3.64
CA ILE A 36 3.07 -4.30 3.26
C ILE A 36 4.43 -3.76 3.64
N LEU A 37 4.96 -4.14 4.80
CA LEU A 37 6.28 -3.68 5.26
C LEU A 37 7.40 -4.11 4.30
N ASN A 38 7.30 -5.31 3.73
CA ASN A 38 8.28 -5.80 2.76
C ASN A 38 8.09 -5.13 1.38
N GLU A 39 6.85 -4.97 0.92
CA GLU A 39 6.51 -4.29 -0.34
C GLU A 39 6.95 -2.82 -0.33
N VAL A 40 6.59 -2.09 0.72
CA VAL A 40 6.96 -0.68 0.91
C VAL A 40 8.47 -0.55 1.01
N LYS A 41 9.17 -1.42 1.75
CA LYS A 41 10.64 -1.42 1.80
C LYS A 41 11.28 -1.71 0.44
N LYS A 42 10.72 -2.58 -0.39
CA LYS A 42 11.23 -2.84 -1.75
C LYS A 42 11.01 -1.63 -2.67
N ARG A 43 9.85 -0.98 -2.61
CA ARG A 43 9.48 0.14 -3.48
C ARG A 43 10.11 1.47 -3.07
N LEU A 44 10.31 1.74 -1.76
CA LEU A 44 10.99 2.94 -1.26
C LEU A 44 12.52 2.85 -1.31
N LYS A 45 13.08 1.64 -1.47
CA LYS A 45 14.52 1.48 -1.54
C LYS A 45 15.07 2.01 -2.87
N LYS A 46 15.77 3.15 -2.74
CA LYS A 46 17.17 3.23 -3.19
C LYS A 46 18.01 2.11 -2.59
#